data_AF-Q0CIB6-F1
#
_entry.id   AF-Q0CIB6-F1
#
_cell.length_a   1.000
_cell.length_b   1.000
_cell.length_c   1.000
_cell.angle_alpha   90.00
_cell.angle_beta   90.00
_cell.angle_gamma   90.00
#
_symmetry.space_group_name_H-M   'P 1'
#
loop_
_entity.id
_entity.type
_entity.pdbx_description
1 polymer ?
#
loop_
_entity_poly.entity_id
_entity_poly.type
_entity_poly.pdbx_seq_one_letter_code
_entity_poly.pdbx_strand_id
1 'polypeptide(L)'
;MAFPFPIFPNGDVHITVGGEEYQLHAGLLMDRSPMMKLLLAPLLSERTSPEDHIHLAVVVQGRRDEVRYLAVVDQASTAHDSGSEGHESENDATQEQEQDGANEEDSDDEGLSQPTCEAWGNAFRCVYDLRVDLRSLDDEELLDHCWAILNITSHLGIKTEIVTWCISCGLAQRQGDVSRVISEDPVSWVILSRHMRLAWVFVESVTRLVEQWRTIPAERLQDVTMDTLNLCRTLRRSLLRGTFTGVEEDDCPWYAFPDSSEGDVPILDEVDDLRPLLPEFIALVNHWGMEDRGAQQPRLSHGKIHPELGL
;
A
#
# COMPACT_ATOMS: atom_id res chain seq x y z
N MET A 1 3.09 -26.38 2.47
CA MET A 1 3.98 -25.47 3.22
C MET A 1 3.85 -24.11 2.59
N ALA A 2 3.44 -23.09 3.35
CA ALA A 2 3.53 -21.71 2.88
C ALA A 2 4.98 -21.26 3.07
N PHE A 3 5.67 -20.90 1.99
CA PHE A 3 7.00 -20.32 2.09
C PHE A 3 6.88 -18.90 2.67
N PRO A 4 7.79 -18.48 3.56
CA PRO A 4 7.69 -17.17 4.19
C PRO A 4 8.08 -16.07 3.20
N PHE A 5 7.11 -15.22 2.83
CA PHE A 5 7.40 -13.91 2.26
C PHE A 5 8.33 -13.13 3.22
N PRO A 6 9.37 -12.39 2.75
CA PRO A 6 9.61 -11.91 1.38
C PRO A 6 10.54 -12.77 0.50
N ILE A 7 11.02 -13.92 0.99
CA ILE A 7 12.03 -14.75 0.30
C ILE A 7 11.43 -16.10 -0.05
N PHE A 8 11.09 -16.28 -1.33
CA PHE A 8 10.65 -17.57 -1.86
C PHE A 8 11.87 -18.36 -2.37
N PRO A 9 12.16 -19.57 -1.83
CA PRO A 9 13.33 -20.35 -2.25
C PRO A 9 13.36 -20.70 -3.74
N ASN A 10 12.19 -20.72 -4.38
CA ASN A 10 11.99 -20.98 -5.80
C ASN A 10 11.74 -19.69 -6.61
N GLY A 11 11.98 -18.52 -6.04
CA GLY A 11 11.85 -17.24 -6.73
C GLY A 11 13.01 -17.01 -7.70
N ASP A 12 12.69 -16.63 -8.92
CA ASP A 12 13.60 -16.39 -10.05
C ASP A 12 13.94 -14.90 -10.25
N VAL A 13 13.39 -14.02 -9.41
CA VAL A 13 13.71 -12.58 -9.39
C VAL A 13 14.17 -12.18 -8.00
N HIS A 14 15.32 -11.52 -7.94
CA HIS A 14 15.84 -10.87 -6.74
C HIS A 14 15.66 -9.36 -6.87
N ILE A 15 14.88 -8.76 -5.97
CA ILE A 15 14.66 -7.31 -5.94
C ILE A 15 15.26 -6.76 -4.65
N THR A 16 16.08 -5.72 -4.77
CA THR A 16 16.59 -4.98 -3.60
C THR A 16 15.93 -3.60 -3.53
N VAL A 17 15.42 -3.25 -2.35
CA VAL A 17 14.77 -1.95 -2.06
C VAL A 17 15.38 -1.37 -0.79
N GLY A 18 16.20 -0.33 -0.91
CA GLY A 18 16.78 0.35 0.26
C GLY A 18 17.55 -0.58 1.21
N GLY A 19 18.20 -1.60 0.66
CA GLY A 19 18.91 -2.64 1.41
C GLY A 19 18.08 -3.88 1.77
N GLU A 20 16.75 -3.81 1.68
CA GLU A 20 15.86 -4.96 1.89
C GLU A 20 15.82 -5.86 0.65
N GLU A 21 15.87 -7.17 0.85
CA GLU A 21 15.92 -8.17 -0.22
C GLU A 21 14.62 -8.94 -0.36
N TYR A 22 14.17 -9.10 -1.60
CA TYR A 22 12.96 -9.81 -1.97
C TYR A 22 13.28 -10.85 -3.03
N GLN A 23 13.02 -12.13 -2.74
CA GLN A 23 13.15 -13.21 -3.72
C GLN A 23 11.75 -13.62 -4.18
N LEU A 24 11.36 -13.19 -5.38
CA LEU A 24 10.00 -13.24 -5.91
C LEU A 24 9.92 -14.02 -7.24
N HIS A 25 8.70 -14.23 -7.74
CA HIS A 25 8.43 -14.96 -8.96
C HIS A 25 8.15 -14.00 -10.13
N ALA A 26 8.95 -14.05 -11.19
CA ALA A 26 8.78 -13.23 -12.39
C ALA A 26 7.39 -13.43 -13.00
N GLY A 27 6.95 -14.69 -13.13
CA GLY A 27 5.66 -15.03 -13.71
C GLY A 27 4.49 -14.33 -13.01
N LEU A 28 4.49 -14.28 -11.67
CA LEU A 28 3.43 -13.64 -10.90
C LEU A 28 3.53 -12.12 -10.97
N LEU A 29 4.75 -11.56 -10.87
CA LEU A 29 4.99 -10.13 -11.04
C LEU A 29 4.48 -9.65 -12.41
N MET A 30 4.81 -10.34 -13.49
CA MET A 30 4.37 -9.97 -14.84
C MET A 30 2.86 -10.17 -15.09
N ASP A 31 2.25 -11.17 -14.45
CA ASP A 31 0.80 -11.40 -14.57
C ASP A 31 -0.01 -10.29 -13.88
N ARG A 32 0.47 -9.82 -12.73
CA ARG A 32 -0.27 -8.87 -11.87
C ARG A 32 0.18 -7.42 -12.03
N SER A 33 1.34 -7.17 -12.61
CA SER A 33 1.89 -5.84 -12.84
C SER A 33 2.31 -5.68 -14.31
N PRO A 34 1.56 -4.90 -15.11
CA PRO A 34 1.94 -4.54 -16.47
C PRO A 34 3.32 -3.88 -16.55
N MET A 35 3.68 -3.07 -15.54
CA MET A 35 5.01 -2.46 -15.45
C MET A 35 6.10 -3.51 -15.29
N MET A 36 5.94 -4.45 -14.37
CA MET A 36 6.89 -5.55 -14.19
C MET A 36 6.97 -6.43 -15.43
N LYS A 37 5.88 -6.63 -16.16
CA LYS A 37 5.90 -7.31 -17.46
C LYS A 37 6.78 -6.61 -18.48
N LEU A 38 6.71 -5.28 -18.57
CA LEU A 38 7.56 -4.51 -19.48
C LEU A 38 9.04 -4.59 -19.09
N LEU A 39 9.33 -4.61 -17.78
CA LEU A 39 10.70 -4.65 -17.27
C LEU A 39 11.33 -6.06 -17.37
N LEU A 40 10.57 -7.11 -17.02
CA LEU A 40 11.09 -8.47 -16.91
C LEU A 40 11.07 -9.25 -18.22
N ALA A 41 10.15 -8.97 -19.15
CA ALA A 41 10.03 -9.76 -20.37
C ALA A 41 11.29 -9.72 -21.27
N PRO A 42 11.98 -8.58 -21.45
CA PRO A 42 13.24 -8.55 -22.19
C PRO A 42 14.33 -9.38 -21.49
N LEU A 43 14.49 -9.23 -20.17
CA LEU A 43 15.51 -9.91 -19.38
C LEU A 43 15.34 -11.43 -19.38
N LEU A 44 14.10 -11.91 -19.31
CA LEU A 44 13.78 -13.33 -19.42
C LEU A 44 14.05 -13.88 -20.82
N SER A 45 13.99 -13.05 -21.87
CA SER A 45 14.27 -13.48 -23.25
C SER A 45 15.77 -13.62 -23.53
N GLU A 46 16.59 -12.86 -22.80
CA GLU A 46 18.06 -12.88 -22.91
C GLU A 46 18.70 -13.94 -21.99
N ARG A 47 17.92 -14.50 -21.07
CA ARG A 47 18.39 -15.47 -20.08
C ARG A 47 18.86 -16.77 -20.74
N THR A 48 20.11 -17.17 -20.44
CA THR A 48 20.74 -18.36 -21.04
C THR A 48 20.59 -19.62 -20.20
N SER A 49 20.49 -19.49 -18.86
CA SER A 49 20.28 -20.60 -17.94
C SER A 49 19.05 -20.38 -17.04
N PRO A 50 18.25 -21.43 -16.76
CA PRO A 50 17.14 -21.37 -15.80
C PRO A 50 17.60 -21.18 -14.34
N GLU A 51 18.90 -21.24 -14.07
CA GLU A 51 19.49 -20.98 -12.75
C GLU A 51 19.88 -19.50 -12.55
N ASP A 52 19.94 -18.68 -13.62
CA ASP A 52 20.42 -17.29 -13.52
C ASP A 52 19.36 -16.37 -12.90
N HIS A 53 19.49 -15.92 -11.66
CA HIS A 53 18.49 -15.02 -11.08
C HIS A 53 18.48 -13.65 -11.78
N ILE A 54 17.29 -13.06 -11.96
CA ILE A 54 17.17 -11.67 -12.45
C ILE A 54 17.30 -10.74 -11.25
N HIS A 55 18.30 -9.86 -11.26
CA HIS A 55 18.50 -8.85 -10.23
C HIS A 55 17.90 -7.52 -10.64
N LEU A 56 17.04 -6.96 -9.79
CA LEU A 56 16.45 -5.63 -9.94
C LEU A 56 16.78 -4.79 -8.71
N ALA A 57 17.08 -3.51 -8.92
CA ALA A 57 17.24 -2.57 -7.81
C ALA A 57 16.20 -1.46 -7.94
N VAL A 58 15.46 -1.22 -6.87
CA VAL A 58 14.56 -0.08 -6.81
C VAL A 58 15.36 1.14 -6.38
N VAL A 59 15.53 2.06 -7.32
CA VAL A 59 16.17 3.35 -7.06
C VAL A 59 15.07 4.39 -6.99
N VAL A 60 14.78 4.87 -5.78
CA VAL A 60 13.80 5.94 -5.58
C VAL A 60 14.54 7.27 -5.65
N GLN A 61 14.30 8.04 -6.72
CA GLN A 61 14.79 9.42 -6.84
C GLN A 61 13.63 10.40 -6.73
N GLY A 62 13.64 11.26 -5.71
CA GLY A 62 12.67 12.35 -5.57
C GLY A 62 12.71 13.02 -4.19
N ARG A 63 12.19 14.26 -4.11
CA ARG A 63 11.84 14.88 -2.83
C ARG A 63 10.45 14.40 -2.42
N ARG A 64 10.33 13.81 -1.22
CA ARG A 64 9.08 13.31 -0.59
C ARG A 64 8.38 12.18 -1.37
N ASP A 65 8.86 10.96 -1.17
CA ASP A 65 8.11 9.70 -1.34
C ASP A 65 7.50 9.42 -2.73
N GLU A 66 7.91 10.18 -3.75
CA GLU A 66 7.50 9.97 -5.13
C GLU A 66 8.45 8.97 -5.81
N VAL A 67 8.01 7.73 -5.98
CA VAL A 67 8.75 6.71 -6.74
C VAL A 67 8.74 7.09 -8.22
N ARG A 68 9.92 7.40 -8.77
CA ARG A 68 10.03 7.84 -10.16
C ARG A 68 10.43 6.74 -11.14
N TYR A 69 11.15 5.70 -10.73
CA TYR A 69 11.49 4.60 -11.64
C TYR A 69 12.01 3.34 -10.91
N LEU A 70 11.90 2.20 -11.59
CA LEU A 70 12.54 0.94 -11.22
C LEU A 70 13.74 0.74 -12.15
N ALA A 71 14.93 0.51 -11.60
CA ALA A 71 16.14 0.33 -12.40
C ALA A 71 16.48 -1.16 -12.50
N VAL A 72 16.83 -1.62 -13.70
CA VAL A 72 17.45 -2.92 -13.88
C VAL A 72 18.93 -2.75 -13.62
N VAL A 73 19.47 -3.46 -12.63
CA VAL A 73 20.90 -3.50 -12.37
C VAL A 73 21.40 -4.85 -12.84
N ASP A 74 21.99 -4.87 -14.04
CA ASP A 74 22.63 -6.07 -14.56
C ASP A 74 23.93 -6.32 -13.79
N GLN A 75 23.91 -7.29 -12.88
CA GLN A 75 25.08 -7.68 -12.10
C GLN A 75 26.03 -8.61 -12.88
N ALA A 76 25.71 -8.99 -14.13
CA ALA A 76 26.62 -9.82 -14.93
C ALA A 76 27.97 -9.13 -15.24
N SER A 77 28.10 -7.82 -15.01
CA SER A 77 29.30 -7.05 -15.35
C SER A 77 30.25 -6.70 -14.19
N THR A 78 29.94 -7.03 -12.93
CA THR A 78 30.79 -6.62 -11.77
C THR A 78 31.67 -7.74 -11.19
N ALA A 79 31.58 -8.97 -11.68
CA ALA A 79 32.33 -10.12 -11.13
C ALA A 79 33.67 -10.44 -11.84
N HIS A 80 34.07 -9.70 -12.87
CA HIS A 80 35.31 -9.96 -13.62
C HIS A 80 36.14 -8.69 -13.90
N ASP A 81 36.53 -7.95 -12.87
CA ASP A 81 37.71 -7.08 -12.99
C ASP A 81 38.48 -6.97 -11.65
N SER A 82 39.06 -8.08 -11.24
CA SER A 82 40.12 -8.09 -10.21
C SER A 82 41.23 -9.01 -10.70
N GLY A 83 42.04 -8.49 -11.61
CA GLY A 83 43.18 -9.21 -12.20
C GLY A 83 44.18 -8.27 -12.84
N SER A 84 44.99 -7.63 -11.99
CA SER A 84 46.37 -7.13 -12.21
C SER A 84 46.84 -6.82 -13.65
N GLU A 85 47.39 -5.63 -13.85
CA GLU A 85 48.79 -5.52 -14.27
C GLU A 85 49.34 -4.12 -13.97
N GLY A 86 50.45 -4.11 -13.24
CA GLY A 86 51.17 -2.90 -12.87
C GLY A 86 51.94 -2.34 -14.07
N HIS A 87 51.87 -1.04 -14.24
CA HIS A 87 52.93 -0.28 -14.90
C HIS A 87 53.23 0.95 -14.07
N GLU A 88 54.34 0.85 -13.35
CA GLU A 88 55.09 1.97 -12.81
C GLU A 88 55.51 2.86 -14.00
N SER A 89 55.08 4.12 -13.97
CA SER A 89 55.77 5.16 -14.72
C SER A 89 55.82 6.41 -13.86
N GLU A 90 56.98 6.62 -13.26
CA GLU A 90 57.45 7.91 -12.81
C GLU A 90 57.26 8.94 -13.94
N ASN A 91 56.64 10.07 -13.62
CA ASN A 91 57.07 11.35 -14.15
C ASN A 91 56.67 12.47 -13.19
N ASP A 92 57.74 13.16 -12.79
CA ASP A 92 57.87 14.40 -12.06
C ASP A 92 57.42 15.59 -12.92
N ALA A 93 56.54 16.46 -12.40
CA ALA A 93 56.57 17.91 -12.62
C ALA A 93 55.36 18.61 -11.94
N THR A 94 55.68 19.28 -10.85
CA THR A 94 55.12 20.52 -10.29
C THR A 94 54.05 21.24 -11.12
N GLN A 95 52.84 21.38 -10.54
CA GLN A 95 52.01 22.57 -10.76
C GLN A 95 51.22 22.90 -9.49
N GLU A 96 51.61 24.02 -8.88
CA GLU A 96 50.86 24.73 -7.85
C GLU A 96 49.55 25.24 -8.48
N GLN A 97 48.42 24.78 -7.96
CA GLN A 97 47.15 25.48 -8.07
C GLN A 97 46.45 25.43 -6.71
N GLU A 98 46.59 26.53 -5.98
CA GLU A 98 45.62 26.96 -4.99
C GLU A 98 44.25 27.04 -5.68
N GLN A 99 43.33 26.17 -5.31
CA GLN A 99 41.93 26.38 -5.59
C GLN A 99 41.05 25.73 -4.53
N ASP A 100 40.35 26.61 -3.83
CA ASP A 100 39.00 26.48 -3.30
C ASP A 100 38.64 25.24 -2.46
N GLY A 101 38.41 25.52 -1.17
CA GLY A 101 37.20 25.12 -0.48
C GLY A 101 36.81 23.66 -0.62
N ALA A 102 37.26 22.85 0.34
CA ALA A 102 36.57 21.64 0.72
C ALA A 102 35.12 21.99 1.13
N ASN A 103 34.23 22.08 0.12
CA ASN A 103 32.89 21.56 0.30
C ASN A 103 33.09 20.06 0.43
N GLU A 104 33.12 19.59 1.69
CA GLU A 104 32.48 18.33 2.02
C GLU A 104 31.06 18.46 1.46
N GLU A 105 30.88 18.06 0.19
CA GLU A 105 29.60 17.58 -0.26
C GLU A 105 29.34 16.38 0.64
N ASP A 106 28.62 16.65 1.73
CA ASP A 106 27.78 15.67 2.40
C ASP A 106 27.10 14.90 1.27
N SER A 107 27.70 13.78 0.88
CA SER A 107 27.02 12.72 0.18
C SER A 107 26.00 12.22 1.20
N ASP A 108 24.90 12.96 1.31
CA ASP A 108 23.64 12.52 1.84
C ASP A 108 23.19 11.38 0.90
N ASP A 109 23.90 10.26 1.00
CA ASP A 109 23.39 8.93 0.69
C ASP A 109 22.34 8.65 1.76
N GLU A 110 21.30 9.49 1.77
CA GLU A 110 20.07 9.29 2.50
C GLU A 110 19.43 8.07 1.84
N GLY A 111 19.89 6.90 2.27
CA GLY A 111 19.25 5.64 1.99
C GLY A 111 17.75 5.78 2.23
N LEU A 112 16.98 5.01 1.46
CA LEU A 112 15.52 5.07 1.51
C LEU A 112 15.01 5.06 2.95
N SER A 113 14.06 5.96 3.24
CA SER A 113 13.40 5.97 4.53
C SER A 113 12.77 4.60 4.78
N GLN A 114 12.92 4.08 6.00
CA GLN A 114 12.34 2.78 6.39
C GLN A 114 10.84 2.64 6.04
N PRO A 115 9.99 3.67 6.22
CA PRO A 115 8.59 3.62 5.79
C PRO A 115 8.42 3.36 4.29
N THR A 116 9.29 3.91 3.45
CA THR A 116 9.28 3.66 2.01
C THR A 116 9.59 2.20 1.69
N CYS A 117 10.61 1.62 2.33
CA CYS A 117 10.96 0.21 2.16
C CYS A 117 9.82 -0.74 2.60
N GLU A 118 9.18 -0.43 3.73
CA GLU A 118 8.03 -1.19 4.22
C GLU A 118 6.81 -1.09 3.28
N ALA A 119 6.58 0.09 2.69
CA ALA A 119 5.51 0.29 1.71
C ALA A 119 5.74 -0.54 0.43
N TRP A 120 6.99 -0.65 -0.03
CA TRP A 120 7.37 -1.55 -1.12
C TRP A 120 7.12 -3.01 -0.79
N GLY A 121 7.53 -3.46 0.41
CA GLY A 121 7.25 -4.81 0.86
C GLY A 121 5.75 -5.11 0.84
N ASN A 122 4.92 -4.18 1.32
CA ASN A 122 3.48 -4.30 1.27
C ASN A 122 2.89 -4.25 -0.15
N ALA A 123 3.46 -3.45 -1.06
CA ALA A 123 3.08 -3.47 -2.46
C ALA A 123 3.37 -4.84 -3.12
N PHE A 124 4.50 -5.47 -2.79
CA PHE A 124 4.77 -6.84 -3.23
C PHE A 124 3.82 -7.85 -2.60
N ARG A 125 3.42 -7.71 -1.32
CA ARG A 125 2.39 -8.57 -0.72
C ARG A 125 1.08 -8.52 -1.52
N CYS A 126 0.68 -7.35 -2.02
CA CYS A 126 -0.50 -7.21 -2.88
C CYS A 126 -0.41 -8.05 -4.17
N VAL A 127 0.78 -8.19 -4.77
CA VAL A 127 0.99 -9.04 -5.96
C VAL A 127 0.65 -10.51 -5.67
N TYR A 128 0.88 -10.95 -4.43
CA TYR A 128 0.62 -12.31 -3.97
C TYR A 128 -0.76 -12.49 -3.34
N ASP A 129 -1.65 -11.50 -3.46
CA ASP A 129 -2.95 -11.47 -2.77
C ASP A 129 -2.79 -11.70 -1.25
N LEU A 130 -1.69 -11.20 -0.68
CA LEU A 130 -1.40 -11.24 0.75
C LEU A 130 -1.84 -9.93 1.41
N ARG A 131 -2.35 -10.02 2.63
CA ARG A 131 -2.67 -8.86 3.46
C ARG A 131 -1.41 -8.02 3.68
N VAL A 132 -1.54 -6.70 3.57
CA VAL A 132 -0.48 -5.78 3.97
C VAL A 132 -0.24 -5.90 5.47
N ASP A 133 1.01 -5.82 5.89
CA ASP A 133 1.37 -5.79 7.30
C ASP A 133 1.45 -4.33 7.76
N LEU A 134 0.53 -3.94 8.63
CA LEU A 134 0.43 -2.59 9.20
C LEU A 134 0.65 -2.58 10.71
N ARG A 135 1.04 -3.72 11.30
CA ARG A 135 1.07 -3.92 12.76
C ARG A 135 2.21 -3.21 13.46
N SER A 136 3.32 -2.98 12.75
CA SER A 136 4.52 -2.30 13.26
C SER A 136 4.45 -0.78 13.14
N LEU A 137 3.49 -0.25 12.39
CA LEU A 137 3.42 1.18 12.08
C LEU A 137 2.81 1.96 13.24
N ASP A 138 3.36 3.14 13.47
CA ASP A 138 2.73 4.12 14.35
C ASP A 138 1.41 4.63 13.75
N ASP A 139 0.51 5.03 14.64
CA ASP A 139 -0.84 5.51 14.27
C ASP A 139 -0.79 6.73 13.34
N GLU A 140 0.14 7.65 13.61
CA GLU A 140 0.33 8.89 12.84
C GLU A 140 0.80 8.60 11.41
N GLU A 141 1.53 7.51 11.20
CA GLU A 141 2.11 7.13 9.90
C GLU A 141 1.16 6.26 9.06
N LEU A 142 0.11 5.70 9.68
CA LEU A 142 -0.74 4.70 9.06
C LEU A 142 -1.42 5.20 7.77
N LEU A 143 -1.89 6.45 7.77
CA LEU A 143 -2.54 7.06 6.62
C LEU A 143 -1.56 7.29 5.47
N ASP A 144 -0.40 7.86 5.76
CA ASP A 144 0.64 8.14 4.79
C ASP A 144 1.19 6.85 4.18
N HIS A 145 1.33 5.80 4.99
CA HIS A 145 1.75 4.48 4.51
C HIS A 145 0.72 3.85 3.56
N CYS A 146 -0.58 4.00 3.84
CA CYS A 146 -1.62 3.53 2.93
C CYS A 146 -1.56 4.25 1.57
N TRP A 147 -1.30 5.56 1.57
CA TRP A 147 -1.07 6.32 0.34
C TRP A 147 0.20 5.88 -0.38
N ALA A 148 1.29 5.62 0.35
CA ALA A 148 2.54 5.13 -0.23
C ALA A 148 2.34 3.78 -0.94
N ILE A 149 1.67 2.81 -0.29
CA ILE A 149 1.34 1.52 -0.91
C ILE A 149 0.49 1.72 -2.17
N LEU A 150 -0.54 2.57 -2.09
CA LEU A 150 -1.40 2.86 -3.24
C LEU A 150 -0.61 3.49 -4.40
N ASN A 151 0.28 4.44 -4.13
CA ASN A 151 1.10 5.09 -5.14
C ASN A 151 2.06 4.11 -5.81
N ILE A 152 2.77 3.29 -5.02
CA ILE A 152 3.67 2.24 -5.52
C ILE A 152 2.90 1.24 -6.39
N THR A 153 1.79 0.70 -5.87
CA THR A 153 1.00 -0.30 -6.58
C THR A 153 0.35 0.25 -7.86
N SER A 154 -0.07 1.52 -7.85
CA SER A 154 -0.54 2.24 -9.04
C SER A 154 0.57 2.40 -10.09
N HIS A 155 1.79 2.77 -9.66
CA HIS A 155 2.95 2.86 -10.56
C HIS A 155 3.32 1.50 -11.17
N LEU A 156 3.20 0.42 -10.38
CA LEU A 156 3.36 -0.95 -10.86
C LEU A 156 2.19 -1.39 -11.77
N GLY A 157 1.10 -0.64 -11.83
CA GLY A 157 -0.10 -1.00 -12.58
C GLY A 157 -0.85 -2.21 -12.00
N ILE A 158 -0.70 -2.46 -10.69
CA ILE A 158 -1.45 -3.51 -10.00
C ILE A 158 -2.93 -3.09 -9.95
N LYS A 159 -3.84 -4.04 -10.18
CA LYS A 159 -5.28 -3.76 -10.19
C LYS A 159 -5.75 -3.21 -8.85
N THR A 160 -6.44 -2.08 -8.88
CA THR A 160 -6.90 -1.37 -7.69
C THR A 160 -7.74 -2.27 -6.77
N GLU A 161 -8.56 -3.18 -7.31
CA GLU A 161 -9.40 -4.06 -6.49
C GLU A 161 -8.58 -5.00 -5.58
N ILE A 162 -7.43 -5.45 -6.05
CA ILE A 162 -6.52 -6.29 -5.25
C ILE A 162 -5.91 -5.46 -4.13
N VAL A 163 -5.43 -4.26 -4.47
CA VAL A 163 -4.79 -3.33 -3.53
C VAL A 163 -5.76 -2.91 -2.43
N THR A 164 -6.98 -2.50 -2.82
CA THR A 164 -8.07 -2.17 -1.90
C THR A 164 -8.36 -3.32 -0.95
N TRP A 165 -8.48 -4.55 -1.45
CA TRP A 165 -8.74 -5.71 -0.60
C TRP A 165 -7.59 -5.96 0.38
N CYS A 166 -6.34 -5.92 -0.08
CA CYS A 166 -5.17 -6.15 0.76
C CYS A 166 -5.07 -5.11 1.89
N ILE A 167 -5.25 -3.83 1.56
CA ILE A 167 -5.24 -2.71 2.53
C ILE A 167 -6.42 -2.80 3.48
N SER A 168 -7.63 -3.07 2.98
CA SER A 168 -8.81 -3.24 3.84
C SER A 168 -8.59 -4.34 4.88
N CYS A 169 -8.03 -5.48 4.46
CA CYS A 169 -7.70 -6.59 5.36
C CYS A 169 -6.61 -6.22 6.38
N GLY A 170 -5.60 -5.43 5.99
CA GLY A 170 -4.57 -4.95 6.91
C GLY A 170 -5.13 -3.98 7.94
N LEU A 171 -5.95 -3.01 7.52
CA LEU A 171 -6.59 -2.04 8.40
C LEU A 171 -7.58 -2.72 9.36
N ALA A 172 -8.31 -3.74 8.91
CA ALA A 172 -9.23 -4.49 9.76
C ALA A 172 -8.54 -5.20 10.94
N GLN A 173 -7.26 -5.56 10.80
CA GLN A 173 -6.48 -6.14 11.92
C GLN A 173 -6.18 -5.11 13.02
N ARG A 174 -6.32 -3.82 12.72
CA ARG A 174 -6.08 -2.70 13.62
C ARG A 174 -7.32 -1.84 13.80
N GLN A 175 -8.52 -2.43 13.71
CA GLN A 175 -9.78 -1.67 13.67
C GLN A 175 -9.92 -0.65 14.81
N GLY A 176 -9.51 -1.01 16.04
CA GLY A 176 -9.53 -0.09 17.19
C GLY A 176 -8.64 1.13 17.00
N ASP A 177 -7.38 0.92 16.60
CA ASP A 177 -6.43 2.00 16.31
C ASP A 177 -6.91 2.84 15.12
N VAL A 178 -7.44 2.19 14.08
CA VAL A 178 -7.97 2.86 12.88
C VAL A 178 -9.12 3.80 13.22
N SER A 179 -10.08 3.38 14.05
CA SER A 179 -11.18 4.26 14.50
C SER A 179 -10.66 5.48 15.28
N ARG A 180 -9.61 5.31 16.10
CA ARG A 180 -8.93 6.41 16.80
C ARG A 180 -8.34 7.42 15.82
N VAL A 181 -7.49 6.99 14.88
CA VAL A 181 -6.85 7.92 13.93
C VAL A 181 -7.83 8.55 12.95
N ILE A 182 -8.93 7.85 12.59
CA ILE A 182 -10.03 8.45 11.81
C ILE A 182 -10.70 9.57 12.61
N SER A 183 -10.83 9.42 13.93
CA SER A 183 -11.40 10.47 14.78
C SER A 183 -10.50 11.71 14.87
N GLU A 184 -9.20 11.56 14.69
CA GLU A 184 -8.24 12.68 14.71
C GLU A 184 -8.23 13.46 13.39
N ASP A 185 -8.31 12.76 12.25
CA ASP A 185 -8.38 13.40 10.92
C ASP A 185 -9.41 12.74 9.98
N PRO A 186 -10.72 12.95 10.23
CA PRO A 186 -11.76 12.28 9.44
C PRO A 186 -11.79 12.74 7.98
N VAL A 187 -11.27 13.93 7.67
CA VAL A 187 -11.26 14.48 6.31
C VAL A 187 -10.32 13.68 5.41
N SER A 188 -9.08 13.47 5.84
CA SER A 188 -8.10 12.77 5.01
C SER A 188 -8.47 11.29 4.84
N TRP A 189 -9.02 10.67 5.88
CA TRP A 189 -9.53 9.30 5.82
C TRP A 189 -10.78 9.17 4.92
N VAL A 190 -11.67 10.16 4.86
CA VAL A 190 -12.76 10.21 3.85
C VAL A 190 -12.20 10.23 2.43
N ILE A 191 -11.12 10.99 2.18
CA ILE A 191 -10.52 11.10 0.84
C ILE A 191 -9.87 9.77 0.45
N LEU A 192 -9.04 9.18 1.32
CA LEU A 192 -8.40 7.88 1.07
C LEU A 192 -9.45 6.80 0.85
N SER A 193 -10.40 6.66 1.77
CA SER A 193 -11.41 5.61 1.71
C SER A 193 -12.30 5.72 0.48
N ARG A 194 -12.61 6.94 0.03
CA ARG A 194 -13.33 7.14 -1.24
C ARG A 194 -12.47 6.77 -2.44
N HIS A 195 -11.21 7.18 -2.45
CA HIS A 195 -10.28 6.87 -3.54
C HIS A 195 -10.10 5.35 -3.71
N MET A 196 -9.92 4.65 -2.59
CA MET A 196 -9.69 3.22 -2.55
C MET A 196 -10.97 2.37 -2.49
N ARG A 197 -12.14 2.98 -2.28
CA ARG A 197 -13.42 2.28 -2.04
C ARG A 197 -13.39 1.38 -0.79
N LEU A 198 -12.77 1.85 0.28
CA LEU A 198 -12.74 1.17 1.59
C LEU A 198 -14.04 1.47 2.33
N ALA A 199 -15.06 0.62 2.14
CA ALA A 199 -16.42 0.89 2.61
C ALA A 199 -16.52 1.17 4.12
N TRP A 200 -16.00 0.31 4.98
CA TRP A 200 -16.10 0.49 6.43
C TRP A 200 -15.29 1.71 6.93
N VAL A 201 -14.12 1.96 6.35
CA VAL A 201 -13.30 3.16 6.65
C VAL A 201 -14.06 4.41 6.24
N PHE A 202 -14.73 4.38 5.08
CA PHE A 202 -15.54 5.49 4.59
C PHE A 202 -16.72 5.78 5.51
N VAL A 203 -17.43 4.73 5.96
CA VAL A 203 -18.54 4.85 6.93
C VAL A 203 -18.05 5.54 8.20
N GLU A 204 -17.01 5.00 8.83
CA GLU A 204 -16.46 5.53 10.08
C GLU A 204 -15.98 6.98 9.90
N SER A 205 -15.29 7.28 8.80
CA SER A 205 -14.76 8.62 8.53
C SER A 205 -15.86 9.64 8.30
N VAL A 206 -16.94 9.29 7.59
CA VAL A 206 -18.10 10.18 7.42
C VAL A 206 -18.83 10.39 8.73
N THR A 207 -18.98 9.34 9.54
CA THR A 207 -19.56 9.44 10.89
C THR A 207 -18.80 10.46 11.74
N ARG A 208 -17.48 10.30 11.87
CA ARG A 208 -16.62 11.24 12.61
C ARG A 208 -16.63 12.65 12.03
N LEU A 209 -16.64 12.77 10.69
CA LEU A 209 -16.76 14.07 10.00
C LEU A 209 -18.07 14.80 10.34
N VAL A 210 -19.19 14.08 10.44
CA VAL A 210 -20.50 14.65 10.80
C VAL A 210 -20.54 15.07 12.27
N GLU A 211 -20.01 14.23 13.17
CA GLU A 211 -19.89 14.53 14.61
C GLU A 211 -19.06 15.80 14.84
N GLN A 212 -17.94 15.92 14.13
CA GLN A 212 -16.97 17.02 14.28
C GLN A 212 -17.21 18.18 13.31
N TRP A 213 -18.35 18.24 12.63
CA TRP A 213 -18.58 19.19 11.54
C TRP A 213 -18.35 20.67 11.93
N ARG A 214 -18.56 21.03 13.21
CA ARG A 214 -18.38 22.41 13.70
C ARG A 214 -16.93 22.76 14.05
N THR A 215 -16.08 21.78 14.31
CA THR A 215 -14.69 21.98 14.72
C THR A 215 -13.74 21.95 13.53
N ILE A 216 -14.13 21.30 12.43
CA ILE A 216 -13.31 21.17 11.23
C ILE A 216 -13.28 22.51 10.46
N PRO A 217 -12.08 23.04 10.13
CA PRO A 217 -11.93 24.26 9.35
C PRO A 217 -12.57 24.16 7.97
N ALA A 218 -13.17 25.25 7.51
CA ALA A 218 -13.83 25.29 6.20
C ALA A 218 -12.86 25.04 5.03
N GLU A 219 -11.57 25.37 5.19
CA GLU A 219 -10.54 25.09 4.19
C GLU A 219 -10.35 23.59 3.97
N ARG A 220 -10.27 22.81 5.05
CA ARG A 220 -10.13 21.34 4.99
C ARG A 220 -11.31 20.66 4.31
N LEU A 221 -12.51 21.22 4.44
CA LEU A 221 -13.70 20.69 3.78
C LEU A 221 -13.70 20.90 2.26
N GLN A 222 -12.83 21.77 1.72
CA GLN A 222 -12.74 22.00 0.27
C GLN A 222 -12.14 20.80 -0.46
N ASP A 223 -11.33 20.00 0.24
CA ASP A 223 -10.69 18.80 -0.32
C ASP A 223 -11.68 17.62 -0.44
N VAL A 224 -12.81 17.69 0.27
CA VAL A 224 -13.86 16.66 0.23
C VAL A 224 -14.78 16.91 -0.97
N THR A 225 -15.06 15.84 -1.72
CA THR A 225 -15.98 15.92 -2.88
C THR A 225 -17.36 16.45 -2.49
N MET A 226 -17.98 17.21 -3.39
CA MET A 226 -19.28 17.85 -3.13
C MET A 226 -20.37 16.83 -2.78
N ASP A 227 -20.34 15.63 -3.38
CA ASP A 227 -21.30 14.56 -3.09
C ASP A 227 -21.17 14.06 -1.64
N THR A 228 -19.94 13.83 -1.17
CA THR A 228 -19.70 13.45 0.23
C THR A 228 -20.10 14.58 1.18
N LEU A 229 -19.84 15.84 0.85
CA LEU A 229 -20.29 16.98 1.66
C LEU A 229 -21.82 17.06 1.72
N ASN A 230 -22.51 16.80 0.60
CA ASN A 230 -23.97 16.77 0.56
C ASN A 230 -24.54 15.63 1.40
N LEU A 231 -23.92 14.44 1.36
CA LEU A 231 -24.24 13.34 2.27
C LEU A 231 -24.11 13.77 3.73
N CYS A 232 -22.96 14.31 4.13
CA CYS A 232 -22.72 14.74 5.50
C CYS A 232 -23.74 15.79 5.97
N ARG A 233 -24.08 16.75 5.10
CA ARG A 233 -25.12 17.75 5.39
C ARG A 233 -26.49 17.12 5.58
N THR A 234 -26.84 16.11 4.80
CA THR A 234 -28.12 15.38 4.92
C THR A 234 -28.16 14.61 6.24
N LEU A 235 -27.14 13.80 6.53
CA LEU A 235 -27.03 13.05 7.79
C LEU A 235 -27.11 13.98 9.00
N ARG A 236 -26.38 15.09 8.98
CA ARG A 236 -26.40 16.11 10.04
C ARG A 236 -27.80 16.71 10.25
N ARG A 237 -28.54 17.00 9.17
CA ARG A 237 -29.92 17.52 9.29
C ARG A 237 -30.85 16.47 9.88
N SER A 238 -30.69 15.20 9.51
CA SER A 238 -31.47 14.10 10.06
C SER A 238 -31.23 13.95 11.57
N LEU A 239 -29.96 13.98 12.00
CA LEU A 239 -29.58 13.92 13.42
C LEU A 239 -30.17 15.09 14.23
N LEU A 240 -30.06 16.32 13.72
CA LEU A 240 -30.59 17.51 14.41
C LEU A 240 -32.12 17.54 14.53
N ARG A 241 -32.83 16.82 13.67
CA ARG A 241 -34.30 16.80 13.67
C ARG A 241 -34.88 15.75 14.62
N GLY A 242 -34.05 14.83 15.14
CA GLY A 242 -34.53 13.70 15.96
C GLY A 242 -35.56 12.82 15.23
N THR A 243 -35.67 12.94 13.90
CA THR A 243 -36.71 12.29 13.07
C THR A 243 -36.34 10.87 12.67
N PHE A 244 -35.37 10.25 13.35
CA PHE A 244 -34.89 8.93 12.99
C PHE A 244 -35.52 7.87 13.89
N THR A 245 -36.62 7.28 13.43
CA THR A 245 -37.24 6.11 14.05
C THR A 245 -36.62 4.87 13.42
N GLY A 246 -36.03 4.01 14.25
CA GLY A 246 -35.19 2.88 13.82
C GLY A 246 -35.76 2.02 12.71
N VAL A 247 -34.87 1.61 11.79
CA VAL A 247 -35.12 0.47 10.91
C VAL A 247 -34.75 -0.78 11.71
N GLU A 248 -35.66 -1.76 11.73
CA GLU A 248 -35.48 -3.03 12.46
C GLU A 248 -34.21 -3.77 11.99
N GLU A 249 -33.53 -4.39 12.96
CA GLU A 249 -32.14 -4.85 12.95
C GLU A 249 -31.86 -6.07 12.06
N ASP A 250 -32.88 -6.68 11.45
CA ASP A 250 -32.80 -8.06 10.93
C ASP A 250 -32.29 -8.22 9.49
N ASP A 251 -31.93 -7.16 8.77
CA ASP A 251 -31.51 -7.24 7.34
C ASP A 251 -30.19 -6.52 7.01
N CYS A 252 -29.19 -6.56 7.90
CA CYS A 252 -27.84 -6.05 7.61
C CYS A 252 -26.83 -7.19 7.30
N PRO A 253 -26.60 -7.54 6.02
CA PRO A 253 -25.73 -8.66 5.62
C PRO A 253 -24.23 -8.42 5.88
N TRP A 254 -23.82 -7.25 6.34
CA TRP A 254 -22.41 -6.85 6.50
C TRP A 254 -21.82 -7.15 7.89
N TYR A 255 -22.64 -7.53 8.87
CA TYR A 255 -22.18 -7.86 10.23
C TYR A 255 -21.89 -9.35 10.47
N ALA A 256 -22.07 -10.21 9.47
CA ALA A 256 -21.71 -11.61 9.56
C ALA A 256 -20.19 -11.80 9.33
N PHE A 257 -19.38 -11.49 10.34
CA PHE A 257 -18.02 -12.01 10.40
C PHE A 257 -18.08 -13.54 10.56
N PRO A 258 -17.22 -14.31 9.86
CA PRO A 258 -17.12 -15.74 10.12
C PRO A 258 -16.62 -15.95 11.55
N ASP A 259 -17.40 -16.70 12.35
CA ASP A 259 -17.16 -17.14 13.72
C ASP A 259 -15.68 -17.02 14.16
N SER A 260 -15.34 -15.91 14.81
CA SER A 260 -14.16 -15.86 15.68
C SER A 260 -14.62 -16.35 17.05
N SER A 261 -14.60 -17.67 17.23
CA SER A 261 -14.57 -18.24 18.57
C SER A 261 -13.33 -17.72 19.29
N GLU A 262 -13.57 -17.13 20.46
CA GLU A 262 -12.61 -16.73 21.50
C GLU A 262 -11.89 -15.38 21.32
N GLY A 263 -12.42 -14.40 22.04
CA GLY A 263 -11.74 -13.14 22.37
C GLY A 263 -12.74 -12.02 22.59
N ASP A 264 -13.08 -11.76 23.85
CA ASP A 264 -13.92 -10.62 24.25
C ASP A 264 -13.34 -9.30 23.70
N VAL A 265 -13.96 -8.77 22.66
CA VAL A 265 -13.71 -7.40 22.17
C VAL A 265 -14.66 -6.47 22.93
N PRO A 266 -14.16 -5.40 23.58
CA PRO A 266 -15.04 -4.44 24.24
C PRO A 266 -15.90 -3.74 23.18
N ILE A 267 -17.21 -3.97 23.28
CA ILE A 267 -18.23 -3.33 22.47
C ILE A 267 -18.27 -1.84 22.85
N LEU A 268 -18.09 -0.98 21.85
CA LEU A 268 -18.25 0.47 21.96
C LEU A 268 -19.74 0.81 22.09
N ASP A 269 -20.22 0.99 23.31
CA ASP A 269 -21.62 1.29 23.66
C ASP A 269 -22.12 2.71 23.25
N GLU A 270 -21.35 3.49 22.49
CA GLU A 270 -21.71 4.87 22.10
C GLU A 270 -22.03 5.05 20.59
N VAL A 271 -22.06 3.97 19.79
CA VAL A 271 -22.34 4.01 18.33
C VAL A 271 -23.84 3.80 17.99
N ASP A 272 -24.70 3.58 18.99
CA ASP A 272 -26.10 3.19 18.78
C ASP A 272 -26.99 4.27 18.14
N ASP A 273 -26.60 5.55 18.20
CA ASP A 273 -27.41 6.65 17.65
C ASP A 273 -27.32 6.79 16.11
N LEU A 274 -26.39 6.10 15.44
CA LEU A 274 -26.21 6.14 13.99
C LEU A 274 -26.59 4.85 13.26
N ARG A 275 -26.78 3.73 13.99
CA ARG A 275 -27.26 2.45 13.43
C ARG A 275 -28.48 2.56 12.52
N PRO A 276 -29.51 3.38 12.82
CA PRO A 276 -30.67 3.38 11.95
C PRO A 276 -30.43 4.09 10.61
N LEU A 277 -29.36 4.88 10.46
CA LEU A 277 -28.94 5.49 9.18
C LEU A 277 -28.23 4.49 8.26
N LEU A 278 -27.85 3.31 8.77
CA LEU A 278 -27.05 2.32 8.05
C LEU A 278 -27.69 1.85 6.74
N PRO A 279 -29.01 1.62 6.61
CA PRO A 279 -29.62 1.17 5.34
C PRO A 279 -29.57 2.21 4.21
N GLU A 280 -29.82 3.49 4.52
CA GLU A 280 -29.71 4.59 3.54
C GLU A 280 -28.24 4.85 3.18
N PHE A 281 -27.36 4.71 4.17
CA PHE A 281 -25.92 4.79 3.98
C PHE A 281 -25.41 3.64 3.11
N ILE A 282 -25.85 2.40 3.37
CA ILE A 282 -25.56 1.19 2.59
C ILE A 282 -26.10 1.34 1.16
N ALA A 283 -27.31 1.85 0.98
CA ALA A 283 -27.86 2.11 -0.35
C ALA A 283 -27.01 3.13 -1.13
N LEU A 284 -26.48 4.14 -0.46
CA LEU A 284 -25.60 5.15 -1.05
C LEU A 284 -24.19 4.61 -1.34
N VAL A 285 -23.62 3.84 -0.42
CA VAL A 285 -22.35 3.12 -0.56
C VAL A 285 -22.43 2.13 -1.74
N ASN A 286 -23.53 1.38 -1.85
CA ASN A 286 -23.83 0.51 -2.99
C ASN A 286 -24.05 1.29 -4.28
N HIS A 287 -24.76 2.44 -4.23
CA HIS A 287 -24.94 3.33 -5.38
C HIS A 287 -23.60 3.89 -5.90
N TRP A 288 -22.64 4.12 -5.01
CA TRP A 288 -21.28 4.53 -5.35
C TRP A 288 -20.36 3.36 -5.73
N GLY A 289 -20.89 2.14 -5.80
CA GLY A 289 -20.13 0.94 -6.16
C GLY A 289 -19.07 0.57 -5.13
N MET A 290 -19.24 1.01 -3.88
CA MET A 290 -18.41 0.64 -2.73
C MET A 290 -19.00 -0.59 -2.02
N GLU A 291 -19.36 -1.63 -2.77
CA GLU A 291 -19.74 -2.90 -2.15
C GLU A 291 -18.53 -3.47 -1.41
N ASP A 292 -18.70 -3.84 -0.14
CA ASP A 292 -17.63 -4.47 0.62
C ASP A 292 -17.40 -5.91 0.13
N ARG A 293 -16.57 -6.04 -0.91
CA ARG A 293 -16.02 -7.35 -1.28
C ARG A 293 -14.99 -7.84 -0.26
N GLY A 294 -14.79 -7.13 0.86
CA GLY A 294 -13.73 -7.32 1.84
C GLY A 294 -13.59 -8.72 2.44
N ALA A 295 -14.62 -9.57 2.38
CA ALA A 295 -14.52 -10.96 2.84
C ALA A 295 -14.39 -12.00 1.71
N GLN A 296 -14.68 -11.65 0.45
CA GLN A 296 -14.50 -12.57 -0.67
C GLN A 296 -13.23 -12.20 -1.40
N GLN A 297 -12.16 -12.94 -1.12
CA GLN A 297 -10.92 -12.90 -1.91
C GLN A 297 -11.32 -12.84 -3.39
N PRO A 298 -10.84 -11.86 -4.17
CA PRO A 298 -11.24 -11.72 -5.56
C PRO A 298 -11.09 -13.08 -6.23
N ARG A 299 -12.19 -13.59 -6.81
CA ARG A 299 -12.23 -14.86 -7.54
C ARG A 299 -11.39 -14.71 -8.80
N LEU A 300 -10.08 -14.69 -8.61
CA LEU A 300 -9.12 -14.81 -9.66
C LEU A 300 -9.20 -16.27 -10.06
N SER A 301 -9.41 -16.50 -11.37
CA SER A 301 -9.19 -17.81 -11.93
C SER A 301 -7.78 -18.21 -11.50
N HIS A 302 -7.69 -19.13 -10.55
CA HIS A 302 -6.42 -19.73 -10.20
C HIS A 302 -5.97 -20.42 -11.48
N GLY A 303 -5.14 -19.74 -12.27
CA GLY A 303 -4.15 -20.41 -13.07
C GLY A 303 -3.46 -21.31 -12.07
N LYS A 304 -3.76 -22.62 -12.13
CA LYS A 304 -3.13 -23.61 -11.29
C LYS A 304 -1.63 -23.32 -11.36
N ILE A 305 -1.04 -22.89 -10.24
CA ILE A 305 0.39 -23.01 -10.06
C ILE A 305 0.60 -24.51 -10.14
N HIS A 306 1.01 -24.99 -11.32
CA HIS A 306 1.27 -26.40 -11.55
C HIS A 306 2.39 -26.77 -10.58
N PRO A 307 2.20 -27.74 -9.67
CA PRO A 307 3.26 -28.22 -8.80
C PRO A 307 4.25 -29.12 -9.55
N GLU A 308 4.36 -28.97 -10.88
CA GLU A 308 5.24 -29.74 -11.76
C GLU A 308 6.13 -28.79 -12.55
N LEU A 309 7.02 -28.09 -11.86
CA LEU A 309 8.35 -27.82 -12.40
C LEU A 309 9.29 -28.57 -11.46
N GLY A 310 9.60 -29.79 -11.88
CA GLY A 310 10.50 -30.70 -11.18
C GLY A 310 11.93 -30.17 -11.21
N LEU A 311 12.67 -30.71 -10.23
CA LEU A 311 14.12 -30.93 -10.22
C LEU A 311 14.79 -30.92 -11.60
#